data_AF-A0A7X9KDL6-F1
#
_entry.id   AF-A0A7X9KDL6-F1
#
_cell.length_a   1.000
_cell.length_b   1.000
_cell.length_c   1.000
_cell.angle_alpha   90.00
_cell.angle_beta   90.00
_cell.angle_gamma   90.00
#
_symmetry.space_group_name_H-M   'P 1'
#
loop_
_entity.id
_entity.type
_entity.pdbx_description
1 polymer ?
#
loop_
_entity_poly.entity_id
_entity_poly.type
_entity_poly.pdbx_seq_one_letter_code
_entity_poly.pdbx_strand_id
1 'polypeptide(L)'
;MTDPKGDHERVFSENYARAAARVLEAVSRTAQLSSLATPEVQDLFENWLEILGRQILRDQDVPGRMDITSRAAEIGVSPSSLLGLLLYLQRQGRVSITEVLLAPGCGRDEDICDCIRQG
;
A
#
# COMPACT_ATOMS: atom_id res chain seq x y z
N MET A 1 -2.56 39.94 -7.25
CA MET A 1 -3.79 39.14 -7.16
C MET A 1 -3.42 37.74 -7.62
N THR A 2 -2.91 36.93 -6.69
CA THR A 2 -2.39 35.57 -6.93
C THR A 2 -3.55 34.58 -6.97
N ASP A 3 -3.57 33.72 -7.98
CA ASP A 3 -4.60 32.73 -8.23
C ASP A 3 -4.59 31.63 -7.13
N PRO A 4 -5.64 31.52 -6.29
CA PRO A 4 -5.70 30.55 -5.19
C PRO A 4 -5.77 29.10 -5.68
N LYS A 5 -6.04 28.86 -6.96
CA LYS A 5 -6.09 27.51 -7.55
C LYS A 5 -4.68 26.93 -7.76
N GLY A 6 -3.72 27.78 -8.12
CA GLY A 6 -2.34 27.38 -8.36
C GLY A 6 -1.58 27.00 -7.08
N ASP A 7 -1.93 27.60 -5.94
CA ASP A 7 -1.30 27.29 -4.64
C ASP A 7 -1.77 25.95 -4.09
N HIS A 8 -3.04 25.59 -4.27
CA HIS A 8 -3.58 24.30 -3.85
C HIS A 8 -3.00 23.13 -4.66
N GLU A 9 -2.85 23.25 -5.98
CA GLU A 9 -2.21 22.22 -6.80
C GLU A 9 -0.73 22.02 -6.44
N ARG A 10 -0.03 23.11 -6.08
CA ARG A 10 1.38 23.07 -5.70
C ARG A 10 1.59 22.39 -4.33
N VAL A 11 0.78 22.76 -3.34
CA VAL A 11 0.77 22.11 -2.01
C VAL A 11 0.35 20.64 -2.13
N PHE A 12 -0.60 20.32 -3.00
CA PHE A 12 -1.04 18.96 -3.26
C PHE A 12 0.09 18.11 -3.88
N SER A 13 0.78 18.64 -4.90
CA SER A 13 1.94 17.98 -5.53
C SER A 13 3.11 17.79 -4.55
N GLU A 14 3.38 18.76 -3.68
CA GLU A 14 4.43 18.67 -2.65
C GLU A 14 4.12 17.59 -1.60
N ASN A 15 2.84 17.41 -1.25
CA ASN A 15 2.41 16.34 -0.35
C ASN A 15 2.57 14.95 -0.97
N TYR A 16 2.25 14.77 -2.27
CA TYR A 16 2.52 13.52 -2.98
C TYR A 16 4.01 13.21 -3.09
N ALA A 17 4.83 14.22 -3.40
CA ALA A 17 6.28 14.06 -3.42
C ALA A 17 6.82 13.66 -2.05
N ARG A 18 6.29 14.23 -0.96
CA ARG A 18 6.66 13.89 0.42
C ARG A 18 6.16 12.50 0.83
N ALA A 19 4.98 12.07 0.41
CA ALA A 19 4.44 10.73 0.67
C ALA A 19 5.23 9.66 -0.12
N ALA A 20 5.49 9.89 -1.40
CA ALA A 20 6.33 9.03 -2.21
C ALA A 20 7.77 8.97 -1.67
N ALA A 21 8.32 10.10 -1.20
CA ALA A 21 9.62 10.13 -0.54
C ALA A 21 9.61 9.34 0.78
N ARG A 22 8.53 9.40 1.57
CA ARG A 22 8.38 8.62 2.81
C ARG A 22 8.17 7.13 2.56
N VAL A 23 7.43 6.76 1.52
CA VAL A 23 7.28 5.35 1.09
C VAL A 23 8.61 4.84 0.55
N LEU A 24 9.30 5.61 -0.28
CA LEU A 24 10.63 5.28 -0.78
C LEU A 24 11.65 5.25 0.36
N GLU A 25 11.55 6.13 1.36
CA GLU A 25 12.37 6.13 2.56
C GLU A 25 12.04 4.92 3.45
N ALA A 26 10.77 4.53 3.60
CA ALA A 26 10.38 3.34 4.34
C ALA A 26 10.85 2.07 3.62
N VAL A 27 10.72 2.00 2.30
CA VAL A 27 11.25 0.90 1.46
C VAL A 27 12.77 0.90 1.49
N SER A 28 13.43 2.06 1.42
CA SER A 28 14.89 2.21 1.50
C SER A 28 15.41 1.89 2.89
N ARG A 29 14.71 2.27 3.95
CA ARG A 29 15.04 1.96 5.34
C ARG A 29 14.76 0.48 5.64
N THR A 30 13.74 -0.11 5.03
CA THR A 30 13.51 -1.57 5.01
C THR A 30 14.57 -2.28 4.18
N ALA A 31 15.06 -1.70 3.08
CA ALA A 31 16.14 -2.21 2.25
C ALA A 31 17.52 -2.00 2.89
N GLN A 32 17.71 -0.98 3.73
CA GLN A 32 18.89 -0.76 4.56
C GLN A 32 18.88 -1.68 5.77
N LEU A 33 17.71 -1.93 6.37
CA LEU A 33 17.51 -3.07 7.25
C LEU A 33 17.74 -4.39 6.50
N SER A 34 17.45 -4.46 5.19
CA SER A 34 17.79 -5.58 4.32
C SER A 34 19.29 -5.66 3.97
N SER A 35 20.02 -4.54 4.02
CA SER A 35 21.49 -4.52 3.96
C SER A 35 22.14 -5.02 5.26
N LEU A 36 21.35 -5.09 6.34
CA LEU A 36 21.66 -5.77 7.60
C LEU A 36 20.94 -7.11 7.75
N ALA A 37 20.05 -7.47 6.82
CA ALA A 37 19.34 -8.73 6.81
C ALA A 37 20.23 -9.75 6.14
N THR A 38 20.51 -10.82 6.85
CA THR A 38 21.19 -11.96 6.25
C THR A 38 20.28 -12.55 5.16
N PRO A 39 20.83 -13.27 4.16
CA PRO A 39 20.05 -13.91 3.10
C PRO A 39 18.85 -14.71 3.64
N GLU A 40 19.00 -15.35 4.80
CA GLU A 40 17.95 -16.13 5.46
C GLU A 40 16.73 -15.28 5.87
N VAL A 41 16.94 -14.02 6.24
CA VAL A 41 15.85 -13.09 6.59
C VAL A 41 15.13 -12.60 5.33
N GLN A 42 15.85 -12.43 4.22
CA GLN A 42 15.25 -12.13 2.92
C GLN A 42 14.38 -13.30 2.46
N ASP A 43 14.89 -14.53 2.53
CA ASP A 43 14.15 -15.75 2.20
C ASP A 43 12.88 -15.90 3.07
N LEU A 44 12.97 -15.61 4.36
CA LEU A 44 11.81 -15.66 5.26
C LEU A 44 10.75 -14.63 4.85
N PHE A 45 11.17 -13.43 4.48
CA PHE A 45 10.26 -12.38 4.03
C PHE A 45 9.58 -12.73 2.71
N GLU A 46 10.33 -13.28 1.75
CA GLU A 46 9.77 -13.75 0.48
C GLU A 46 8.78 -14.90 0.68
N ASN A 47 9.12 -15.88 1.53
CA ASN A 47 8.22 -16.96 1.91
C ASN A 47 6.95 -16.45 2.60
N TRP A 48 7.09 -15.43 3.45
CA TRP A 48 5.95 -14.79 4.07
C TRP A 48 5.05 -14.09 3.04
N LEU A 49 5.62 -13.35 2.08
CA LEU A 49 4.87 -12.74 0.97
C LEU A 49 4.18 -13.79 0.08
N GLU A 50 4.81 -14.92 -0.15
CA GLU A 50 4.26 -16.08 -0.87
C GLU A 50 3.00 -16.64 -0.18
N ILE A 51 3.08 -16.85 1.14
CA ILE A 51 1.96 -17.31 1.97
C ILE A 51 0.85 -16.27 1.99
N LEU A 52 1.18 -15.01 2.23
CA LEU A 52 0.23 -13.91 2.28
C LEU A 52 -0.47 -13.73 0.91
N GLY A 53 0.27 -13.85 -0.18
CA GLY A 53 -0.27 -13.82 -1.53
C GLY A 53 -1.28 -14.94 -1.80
N ARG A 54 -1.01 -16.16 -1.31
CA ARG A 54 -1.99 -17.26 -1.36
C ARG A 54 -3.22 -16.95 -0.51
N GLN A 55 -3.04 -16.40 0.67
CA GLN A 55 -4.13 -16.01 1.55
C GLN A 55 -5.00 -14.89 0.96
N ILE A 56 -4.39 -13.90 0.28
CA ILE A 56 -5.11 -12.82 -0.43
C ILE A 56 -6.03 -13.36 -1.51
N LEU A 57 -5.66 -14.46 -2.17
CA LEU A 57 -6.43 -15.04 -3.28
C LEU A 57 -7.28 -16.25 -2.85
N ARG A 58 -7.20 -16.68 -1.59
CA ARG A 58 -7.95 -17.82 -1.07
C ARG A 58 -9.46 -17.56 -1.19
N ASP A 59 -10.19 -18.53 -1.73
CA ASP A 59 -11.66 -18.44 -1.87
C ASP A 59 -12.13 -17.27 -2.74
N GLN A 60 -11.23 -16.69 -3.57
CA GLN A 60 -11.60 -15.66 -4.54
C GLN A 60 -11.87 -16.25 -5.92
N ASP A 61 -12.98 -15.83 -6.50
CA ASP A 61 -13.32 -16.15 -7.88
C ASP A 61 -12.37 -15.41 -8.83
N VAL A 62 -11.86 -16.13 -9.84
CA VAL A 62 -11.00 -15.57 -10.88
C VAL A 62 -11.53 -16.01 -12.25
N PRO A 63 -12.06 -15.08 -13.09
CA PRO A 63 -12.22 -13.65 -12.83
C PRO A 63 -13.32 -13.36 -11.80
N GLY A 64 -13.11 -12.33 -10.96
CA GLY A 64 -14.05 -11.94 -9.91
C GLY A 64 -13.74 -10.56 -9.33
N ARG A 65 -14.67 -10.04 -8.50
CA ARG A 65 -14.53 -8.75 -7.82
C ARG A 65 -14.11 -8.96 -6.37
N MET A 66 -13.12 -8.19 -5.93
CA MET A 66 -12.64 -8.19 -4.54
C MET A 66 -13.04 -6.89 -3.85
N ASP A 67 -13.74 -7.00 -2.72
CA ASP A 67 -13.93 -5.87 -1.82
C ASP A 67 -12.66 -5.64 -0.98
N ILE A 68 -11.98 -4.52 -1.23
CA ILE A 68 -10.67 -4.22 -0.61
C ILE A 68 -10.80 -4.09 0.91
N THR A 69 -11.81 -3.39 1.41
CA THR A 69 -11.96 -3.12 2.84
C THR A 69 -12.21 -4.41 3.62
N SER A 70 -13.17 -5.23 3.18
CA SER A 70 -13.49 -6.50 3.84
C SER A 70 -12.33 -7.48 3.76
N ARG A 71 -11.64 -7.55 2.61
CA ARG A 71 -10.50 -8.45 2.44
C ARG A 71 -9.30 -8.02 3.26
N ALA A 72 -9.03 -6.72 3.37
CA ALA A 72 -7.96 -6.20 4.21
C ALA A 72 -8.21 -6.52 5.69
N ALA A 73 -9.45 -6.38 6.14
CA ALA A 73 -9.86 -6.74 7.50
C ALA A 73 -9.72 -8.24 7.78
N GLU A 74 -10.10 -9.11 6.86
CA GLU A 74 -9.95 -10.57 7.00
C GLU A 74 -8.48 -11.00 7.14
N ILE A 75 -7.59 -10.32 6.42
CA ILE A 75 -6.15 -10.61 6.40
C ILE A 75 -5.41 -9.92 7.56
N GLY A 76 -6.01 -8.88 8.16
CA GLY A 76 -5.41 -8.11 9.24
C GLY A 76 -4.40 -7.05 8.77
N VAL A 77 -4.66 -6.41 7.63
CA VAL A 77 -3.82 -5.33 7.06
C VAL A 77 -4.65 -4.08 6.76
N SER A 78 -4.00 -2.94 6.51
CA SER A 78 -4.74 -1.74 6.05
C SER A 78 -5.19 -1.90 4.58
N PRO A 79 -6.27 -1.23 4.15
CA PRO A 79 -6.69 -1.22 2.74
C PRO A 79 -5.58 -0.78 1.77
N SER A 80 -4.81 0.25 2.13
CA SER A 80 -3.67 0.70 1.33
C SER A 80 -2.58 -0.36 1.21
N SER A 81 -2.30 -1.08 2.30
CA SER A 81 -1.35 -2.19 2.31
C SER A 81 -1.81 -3.33 1.39
N LEU A 82 -3.10 -3.68 1.43
CA LEU A 82 -3.66 -4.70 0.55
C LEU A 82 -3.54 -4.30 -0.92
N LEU A 83 -3.81 -3.04 -1.27
CA LEU A 83 -3.61 -2.54 -2.64
C LEU A 83 -2.15 -2.66 -3.09
N GLY A 84 -1.19 -2.33 -2.22
CA GLY A 84 0.24 -2.55 -2.48
C GLY A 84 0.58 -4.03 -2.74
N LEU A 85 0.01 -4.93 -1.95
CA LEU A 85 0.20 -6.38 -2.12
C LEU A 85 -0.44 -6.91 -3.41
N LEU A 86 -1.62 -6.42 -3.79
CA LEU A 86 -2.26 -6.77 -5.07
C LEU A 86 -1.41 -6.31 -6.25
N LEU A 87 -0.82 -5.11 -6.18
CA LEU A 87 0.13 -4.63 -7.20
C LEU A 87 1.39 -5.50 -7.26
N TYR A 88 1.91 -5.94 -6.11
CA TYR A 88 3.00 -6.90 -6.06
C TYR A 88 2.63 -8.22 -6.77
N LEU A 89 1.45 -8.78 -6.49
CA LEU A 89 0.97 -10.01 -7.14
C LEU A 89 0.78 -9.83 -8.65
N GLN A 90 0.31 -8.66 -9.10
CA GLN A 90 0.21 -8.34 -10.52
C GLN A 90 1.58 -8.29 -11.21
N ARG A 91 2.60 -7.72 -10.56
CA ARG A 91 3.97 -7.68 -11.09
C ARG A 91 4.58 -9.08 -11.24
N GLN A 92 4.12 -10.03 -10.43
CA GLN A 92 4.47 -11.46 -10.55
C GLN A 92 3.60 -12.21 -11.58
N GLY A 93 2.66 -11.53 -12.24
CA GLY A 93 1.74 -12.13 -13.21
C GLY A 93 0.66 -13.03 -12.59
N ARG A 94 0.46 -12.97 -11.27
CA ARG A 94 -0.47 -13.85 -10.54
C ARG A 94 -1.92 -13.39 -10.60
N VAL A 95 -2.13 -12.08 -10.77
CA VAL A 95 -3.44 -11.45 -10.93
C VAL A 95 -3.36 -10.32 -11.94
N SER A 96 -4.52 -9.88 -12.43
CA SER A 96 -4.65 -8.66 -13.23
C SER A 96 -5.71 -7.77 -12.59
N ILE A 97 -5.32 -6.55 -12.23
CA ILE A 97 -6.24 -5.52 -11.74
C ILE A 97 -6.74 -4.74 -12.96
N THR A 98 -8.00 -4.94 -13.31
CA THR A 98 -8.63 -4.35 -14.51
C THR A 98 -9.52 -3.16 -14.19
N GLU A 99 -10.04 -3.07 -12.97
CA GLU A 99 -10.90 -1.97 -12.51
C GLU A 99 -10.53 -1.54 -11.09
N VAL A 100 -10.65 -0.24 -10.82
CA VAL A 100 -10.57 0.36 -9.48
C VAL A 100 -11.72 1.34 -9.35
N LEU A 101 -12.55 1.16 -8.34
CA LEU A 101 -13.67 2.06 -8.04
C LEU A 101 -13.23 3.10 -6.99
N LEU A 102 -13.52 4.37 -7.24
CA LEU A 102 -13.18 5.48 -6.34
C LEU A 102 -14.44 6.00 -5.66
N ALA A 103 -14.29 6.43 -4.39
CA ALA A 103 -15.31 7.10 -3.60
C ALA A 103 -14.76 8.41 -3.00
N PRO A 104 -15.62 9.36 -2.58
CA PRO A 104 -15.17 10.56 -1.88
C PRO A 104 -14.36 10.21 -0.63
N GLY A 105 -13.19 10.83 -0.47
CA GLY A 105 -12.33 10.64 0.69
C GLY A 105 -12.73 11.52 1.88
N CYS A 106 -12.20 11.20 3.07
CA CYS A 106 -12.44 11.94 4.30
C CYS A 106 -11.49 13.13 4.54
N GLY A 107 -10.52 13.35 3.63
CA GLY A 107 -9.50 14.38 3.76
C GLY A 107 -8.41 14.08 4.81
N ARG A 108 -8.32 12.83 5.28
CA ARG A 108 -7.33 12.35 6.25
C ARG A 108 -6.51 11.22 5.66
N ASP A 109 -5.30 11.06 6.17
CA ASP A 109 -4.48 9.88 5.91
C ASP A 109 -5.01 8.71 6.76
N GLU A 110 -5.62 7.71 6.13
CA GLU A 110 -6.24 6.58 6.84
C GLU A 110 -5.21 5.56 7.34
N ASP A 111 -3.96 5.63 6.88
CA ASP A 111 -2.88 4.77 7.35
C ASP A 111 -2.18 5.34 8.60
N ILE A 112 -2.44 6.59 8.97
CA ILE A 112 -1.93 7.19 10.21
C ILE A 112 -2.89 6.86 11.37
N CYS A 113 -2.43 5.98 12.25
CA CYS A 113 -3.08 5.70 13.54
C CYS A 113 -3.25 6.99 14.37
N ASP A 114 -4.40 7.13 15.03
CA ASP A 114 -4.67 8.26 15.93
C ASP A 114 -3.68 8.32 17.10
N CYS A 115 -3.06 7.20 17.46
CA CYS A 115 -1.98 7.12 18.43
C CYS A 115 -0.75 7.97 18.07
N ILE A 116 -0.51 8.24 16.78
CA ILE A 116 0.55 9.12 16.29
C ILE A 116 0.08 10.58 16.21
N ARG A 117 -1.23 10.83 16.08
CA ARG A 117 -1.80 12.18 15.98
C ARG A 117 -1.88 12.92 17.33
N GLN A 118 -1.82 12.19 18.43
CA GLN A 118 -1.96 12.71 19.79
C GLN A 118 -0.62 12.85 20.54
N GLY A 119 0.50 12.57 19.88
CA GLY A 119 1.86 12.63 20.43
C GLY A 119 2.58 13.95 20.14
#